data_AF-A0A350REA5-F1
#
_entry.id   AF-A0A350REA5-F1
#
_cell.length_a   1.000
_cell.length_b   1.000
_cell.length_c   1.000
_cell.angle_alpha   90.00
_cell.angle_beta   90.00
_cell.angle_gamma   90.00
#
_symmetry.space_group_name_H-M   'P 1'
#
loop_
_entity.id
_entity.type
_entity.pdbx_description
1 polymer ?
#
loop_
_entity_poly.entity_id
_entity_poly.type
_entity_poly.pdbx_seq_one_letter_code
_entity_poly.pdbx_strand_id
1 'polypeptide(L)'
;MKKTLTVLLITLLSVACVVTIVIGISGTTKKTSSPEIAEPLSSRIIEPAKGGAKLADAAQNVILEGPSQRLNNEAVGTVTWLPNPGDFIEFGTALYAVDNKPVILMKGSLPMHRDIAYKVSDGPDVAQLERNLVNFGHALDEIDTGNATDLTVDYHVTPLTVSSIRSWQLSLGLTSTGIVGHGDVIFRPEIVQVSELHVRRGQVIDGGSVLSVLIN
;
A
#
# COMPACT_ATOMS: atom_id res chain seq x y z
N MET A 1 0.98 -27.70 69.07
CA MET A 1 0.09 -28.78 68.55
C MET A 1 -0.15 -28.48 67.07
N LYS A 2 0.75 -28.90 66.16
CA LYS A 2 0.56 -30.02 65.19
C LYS A 2 -0.91 -30.12 64.72
N LYS A 3 -1.26 -29.80 63.47
CA LYS A 3 -1.09 -30.70 62.30
C LYS A 3 -1.01 -29.94 60.96
N THR A 4 -0.01 -30.34 60.19
CA THR A 4 0.18 -30.27 58.73
C THR A 4 -0.88 -31.09 57.96
N LEU A 5 -1.32 -30.65 56.76
CA LEU A 5 -1.27 -31.45 55.52
C LEU A 5 -1.69 -30.66 54.26
N THR A 6 -0.87 -30.84 53.22
CA THR A 6 -0.80 -30.29 51.86
C THR A 6 -1.80 -30.94 50.87
N VAL A 7 -2.02 -30.31 49.69
CA VAL A 7 -2.10 -30.85 48.29
C VAL A 7 -3.03 -29.92 47.46
N LEU A 8 -2.54 -28.94 46.68
CA LEU A 8 -2.02 -28.95 45.30
C LEU A 8 -2.93 -29.63 44.25
N LEU A 9 -3.64 -28.84 43.44
CA LEU A 9 -4.07 -29.27 42.09
C LEU A 9 -4.20 -28.05 41.15
N ILE A 10 -3.23 -27.90 40.25
CA ILE A 10 -3.23 -26.96 39.12
C ILE A 10 -3.59 -27.79 37.89
N THR A 11 -4.71 -27.50 37.23
CA THR A 11 -5.05 -28.11 35.94
C THR A 11 -4.85 -27.09 34.83
N LEU A 12 -3.71 -27.24 34.14
CA LEU A 12 -3.34 -26.55 32.90
C LEU A 12 -3.94 -27.36 31.73
N LEU A 13 -4.88 -26.79 30.97
CA LEU A 13 -5.44 -27.44 29.78
C LEU A 13 -4.82 -26.82 28.53
N SER A 14 -3.71 -27.40 28.07
CA SER A 14 -3.07 -27.12 26.79
C SER A 14 -3.65 -28.06 25.74
N VAL A 15 -4.49 -27.55 24.85
CA VAL A 15 -4.94 -28.28 23.65
C VAL A 15 -3.99 -27.95 22.51
N ALA A 16 -3.04 -28.87 22.27
CA ALA A 16 -2.19 -28.86 21.09
C ALA A 16 -2.85 -29.70 19.98
N CYS A 17 -3.34 -29.05 18.93
CA CYS A 17 -3.72 -29.72 17.68
C CYS A 17 -2.47 -29.90 16.81
N VAL A 18 -1.89 -31.10 16.83
CA VAL A 18 -0.87 -31.52 15.87
C VAL A 18 -1.58 -32.23 14.72
N VAL A 19 -1.64 -31.57 13.56
CA VAL A 19 -2.04 -32.22 12.29
C VAL A 19 -0.77 -32.74 11.62
N THR A 20 -0.60 -34.05 11.63
CA THR A 20 0.47 -34.75 10.90
C THR A 20 0.08 -34.92 9.44
N ILE A 21 0.80 -34.25 8.53
CA ILE A 21 0.72 -34.50 7.09
C ILE A 21 1.73 -35.61 6.74
N VAL A 22 1.22 -36.73 6.25
CA VAL A 22 2.01 -37.82 5.66
C VAL A 22 2.20 -37.52 4.17
N ILE A 23 3.41 -37.17 3.75
CA ILE A 23 3.80 -37.14 2.34
C ILE A 23 5.01 -38.05 2.17
N GLY A 24 4.83 -39.09 1.36
CA GLY A 24 5.81 -40.14 1.08
C GLY A 24 7.01 -39.62 0.30
N ILE A 25 8.20 -40.02 0.76
CA ILE A 25 9.47 -39.80 0.08
C ILE A 25 9.93 -41.18 -0.42
N SER A 26 9.81 -41.43 -1.72
CA SER A 26 10.51 -42.53 -2.39
C SER A 26 11.95 -42.10 -2.67
N GLY A 27 12.91 -42.93 -2.23
CA GLY A 27 14.35 -42.81 -2.54
C GLY A 27 14.64 -42.88 -4.04
N THR A 28 15.81 -42.53 -4.54
CA THR A 28 17.13 -43.15 -4.28
C THR A 28 18.23 -42.33 -4.97
N THR A 29 19.32 -41.99 -4.27
CA THR A 29 20.74 -42.45 -4.45
C THR A 29 21.72 -41.38 -4.96
N LYS A 30 22.53 -40.89 -4.00
CA LYS A 30 23.97 -40.54 -4.04
C LYS A 30 24.70 -40.61 -5.39
N LYS A 31 25.39 -39.51 -5.76
CA LYS A 31 26.79 -39.55 -6.25
C LYS A 31 27.50 -38.22 -6.05
N THR A 32 28.53 -38.23 -5.20
CA THR A 32 29.58 -37.20 -5.09
C THR A 32 30.53 -37.32 -6.28
N SER A 33 30.90 -36.22 -6.92
CA SER A 33 32.13 -36.08 -7.71
C SER A 33 32.59 -34.61 -7.71
N SER A 34 33.88 -34.45 -7.43
CA SER A 34 34.70 -33.22 -7.29
C SER A 34 34.81 -32.44 -8.61
N PRO A 35 35.21 -31.15 -8.62
CA PRO A 35 35.10 -30.28 -9.78
C PRO A 35 36.24 -30.52 -10.77
N GLU A 36 35.91 -30.76 -12.03
CA GLU A 36 36.86 -30.77 -13.13
C GLU A 36 36.70 -29.49 -13.92
N ILE A 37 37.71 -28.64 -13.84
CA ILE A 37 37.87 -27.44 -14.67
C ILE A 37 38.20 -27.93 -16.08
N ALA A 38 37.32 -27.64 -17.03
CA ALA A 38 37.62 -27.71 -18.46
C ALA A 38 37.46 -26.30 -19.06
N GLU A 39 38.57 -25.78 -19.59
CA GLU A 39 38.65 -24.57 -20.39
C GLU A 39 37.86 -24.69 -21.72
N PRO A 40 37.43 -23.57 -22.32
CA PRO A 40 36.38 -23.57 -23.31
C PRO A 40 36.90 -24.01 -24.69
N LEU A 41 36.24 -25.01 -25.29
CA LEU A 41 36.45 -25.35 -26.69
C LEU A 41 35.36 -24.71 -27.57
N SER A 42 35.84 -23.76 -28.37
CA SER A 42 35.34 -23.41 -29.69
C SER A 42 34.09 -22.53 -29.79
N SER A 43 34.38 -21.30 -30.22
CA SER A 43 33.47 -20.30 -30.76
C SER A 43 32.59 -20.87 -31.88
N ARG A 44 31.30 -21.05 -31.59
CA ARG A 44 30.28 -20.93 -32.62
C ARG A 44 29.63 -19.56 -32.46
N ILE A 45 30.13 -18.60 -33.22
CA ILE A 45 29.44 -17.34 -33.50
C ILE A 45 28.13 -17.74 -34.17
N ILE A 46 27.02 -17.67 -33.44
CA ILE A 46 25.69 -17.67 -34.04
C ILE A 46 25.45 -16.23 -34.45
N GLU A 47 25.45 -15.95 -35.75
CA GLU A 47 24.88 -14.70 -36.24
C GLU A 47 23.43 -14.61 -35.75
N PRO A 48 23.04 -13.60 -34.96
CA PRO A 48 21.64 -13.43 -34.64
C PRO A 48 20.91 -13.08 -35.93
N ALA A 49 20.00 -13.97 -36.30
CA ALA A 49 19.08 -13.77 -37.41
C ALA A 49 18.49 -12.35 -37.34
N LYS A 50 18.63 -11.63 -38.45
CA LYS A 50 18.00 -10.34 -38.70
C LYS A 50 16.48 -10.57 -38.76
N GLY A 51 15.85 -10.60 -37.61
CA GLY A 51 14.44 -10.99 -37.47
C GLY A 51 13.87 -10.62 -36.10
N GLY A 52 13.38 -9.39 -35.99
CA GLY A 52 12.28 -9.04 -35.09
C GLY A 52 12.50 -9.21 -33.59
N ALA A 53 13.43 -8.47 -32.99
CA ALA A 53 13.36 -8.17 -31.55
C ALA A 53 12.73 -6.78 -31.36
N LYS A 54 11.40 -6.70 -31.53
CA LYS A 54 10.61 -5.62 -30.93
C LYS A 54 10.39 -6.01 -29.47
N LEU A 55 11.36 -5.70 -28.63
CA LEU A 55 11.18 -5.54 -27.18
C LEU A 55 11.64 -4.14 -26.80
N ALA A 56 11.14 -3.14 -27.53
CA ALA A 56 10.89 -1.88 -26.89
C ALA A 56 9.71 -2.14 -25.94
N ASP A 57 9.95 -1.91 -24.66
CA ASP A 57 8.93 -1.68 -23.64
C ASP A 57 7.98 -0.61 -24.21
N ALA A 58 6.99 -1.05 -24.96
CA ALA A 58 5.94 -0.21 -25.45
C ALA A 58 5.13 0.06 -24.20
N ALA A 59 5.47 1.15 -23.51
CA ALA A 59 4.48 1.96 -22.83
C ALA A 59 3.30 2.01 -23.80
N GLN A 60 2.28 1.23 -23.51
CA GLN A 60 1.05 1.25 -24.26
C GLN A 60 0.51 2.64 -24.00
N ASN A 61 0.84 3.55 -24.92
CA ASN A 61 0.29 4.90 -25.02
C ASN A 61 -1.18 4.75 -25.46
N VAL A 62 -1.97 4.07 -24.63
CA VAL A 62 -3.42 4.12 -24.68
C VAL A 62 -3.76 5.43 -24.01
N ILE A 63 -3.71 6.50 -24.80
CA ILE A 63 -4.30 7.77 -24.39
C ILE A 63 -5.80 7.57 -24.56
N LEU A 64 -6.53 7.57 -23.45
CA LEU A 64 -7.98 7.66 -23.52
C LEU A 64 -8.35 9.04 -24.07
N GLU A 65 -9.07 9.06 -25.18
CA GLU A 65 -9.60 10.28 -25.80
C GLU A 65 -10.58 10.95 -24.84
N GLY A 66 -10.30 12.20 -24.43
CA GLY A 66 -11.17 12.98 -23.56
C GLY A 66 -10.43 14.09 -22.82
N PRO A 67 -11.14 15.08 -22.24
CA PRO A 67 -10.52 16.06 -21.38
C PRO A 67 -9.89 15.35 -20.17
N SER A 68 -8.62 15.66 -19.89
CA SER A 68 -7.89 15.06 -18.77
C SER A 68 -7.27 16.15 -17.89
N GLN A 69 -7.14 15.82 -16.60
CA GLN A 69 -6.52 16.64 -15.60
C GLN A 69 -5.26 15.95 -15.07
N ARG A 70 -4.13 16.67 -15.08
CA ARG A 70 -2.91 16.23 -14.37
C ARG A 70 -3.13 16.30 -12.86
N LEU A 71 -2.77 15.23 -12.16
CA LEU A 71 -2.78 15.22 -10.71
C LEU A 71 -1.40 15.62 -10.18
N ASN A 72 -1.38 16.62 -9.31
CA ASN A 72 -0.16 17.02 -8.62
C ASN A 72 0.33 15.87 -7.73
N ASN A 73 1.64 15.68 -7.71
CA ASN A 73 2.34 14.75 -6.86
C ASN A 73 3.22 15.52 -5.89
N GLU A 74 3.12 15.17 -4.61
CA GLU A 74 3.96 15.71 -3.53
C GLU A 74 4.86 14.61 -2.92
N ALA A 75 4.73 13.36 -3.38
CA ALA A 75 5.59 12.27 -2.96
C ALA A 75 6.97 12.39 -3.62
N VAL A 76 8.00 12.08 -2.83
CA VAL A 76 9.41 12.15 -3.24
C VAL A 76 10.03 10.76 -3.09
N GLY A 77 10.76 10.31 -4.10
CA GLY A 77 11.44 9.01 -4.09
C GLY A 77 11.38 8.31 -5.45
N THR A 78 11.47 6.99 -5.44
CA THR A 78 11.44 6.17 -6.65
C THR A 78 10.06 5.58 -6.87
N VAL A 79 9.49 5.75 -8.08
CA VAL A 79 8.21 5.13 -8.43
C VAL A 79 8.34 3.61 -8.43
N THR A 80 7.63 2.90 -7.56
CA THR A 80 7.70 1.43 -7.44
C THR A 80 6.50 0.72 -8.06
N TRP A 81 5.35 1.40 -8.19
CA TRP A 81 4.16 0.85 -8.84
C TRP A 81 3.35 1.94 -9.55
N LEU A 82 2.74 1.58 -10.68
CA LEU A 82 1.86 2.43 -11.48
C LEU A 82 0.63 1.61 -11.93
N PRO A 83 -0.54 2.25 -12.03
CA PRO A 83 -1.73 1.65 -12.64
C PRO A 83 -1.59 1.63 -14.16
N ASN A 84 -2.52 0.99 -14.87
CA ASN A 84 -2.62 1.06 -16.32
C ASN A 84 -3.54 2.22 -16.75
N PRO A 85 -3.28 2.90 -17.88
CA PRO A 85 -4.28 3.74 -18.52
C PRO A 85 -5.56 2.94 -18.79
N GLY A 86 -6.72 3.50 -18.43
CA GLY A 86 -8.01 2.78 -18.45
C GLY A 86 -8.51 2.38 -17.07
N ASP A 87 -7.63 2.20 -16.09
CA ASP A 87 -8.00 1.69 -14.77
C ASP A 87 -8.91 2.69 -14.03
N PHE A 88 -9.97 2.17 -13.42
CA PHE A 88 -10.82 2.90 -12.48
C PHE A 88 -10.28 2.72 -11.07
N ILE A 89 -10.05 3.84 -10.39
CA ILE A 89 -9.48 3.88 -9.04
C ILE A 89 -10.53 4.46 -8.10
N GLU A 90 -10.97 3.64 -7.16
CA GLU A 90 -11.97 3.99 -6.15
C GLU A 90 -11.32 4.68 -4.93
N PHE A 91 -12.13 5.32 -4.10
CA PHE A 91 -11.64 5.89 -2.85
C PHE A 91 -11.09 4.79 -1.92
N GLY A 92 -9.99 5.09 -1.23
CA GLY A 92 -9.29 4.16 -0.35
C GLY A 92 -8.28 3.27 -1.07
N THR A 93 -8.16 3.40 -2.40
CA THR A 93 -7.22 2.62 -3.22
C THR A 93 -6.02 3.46 -3.68
N ALA A 94 -4.93 2.79 -4.06
CA ALA A 94 -3.69 3.45 -4.45
C ALA A 94 -3.76 4.02 -5.88
N LEU A 95 -3.36 5.27 -6.06
CA LEU A 95 -3.16 5.91 -7.36
C LEU A 95 -1.86 5.48 -8.02
N TYR A 96 -0.79 5.37 -7.22
CA TYR A 96 0.55 4.91 -7.59
C TYR A 96 1.31 4.62 -6.29
N ALA A 97 2.54 4.12 -6.37
CA ALA A 97 3.40 3.96 -5.19
C ALA A 97 4.81 4.49 -5.42
N VAL A 98 5.37 5.11 -4.38
CA VAL A 98 6.73 5.65 -4.32
C VAL A 98 7.45 5.02 -3.14
N ASP A 99 8.63 4.43 -3.37
CA ASP A 99 9.40 3.69 -2.37
C ASP A 99 8.56 2.63 -1.61
N ASN A 100 7.67 1.94 -2.34
CA ASN A 100 6.69 0.97 -1.81
C ASN A 100 5.66 1.55 -0.83
N LYS A 101 5.49 2.87 -0.81
CA LYS A 101 4.41 3.56 -0.09
C LYS A 101 3.34 3.98 -1.10
N PRO A 102 2.09 3.50 -0.96
CA PRO A 102 1.02 3.88 -1.87
C PRO A 102 0.57 5.31 -1.58
N VAL A 103 0.31 6.08 -2.64
CA VAL A 103 -0.40 7.36 -2.56
C VAL A 103 -1.88 7.08 -2.74
N ILE A 104 -2.68 7.30 -1.70
CA ILE A 104 -4.08 6.86 -1.64
C ILE A 104 -5.03 7.93 -2.16
N LEU A 105 -6.00 7.53 -2.99
CA LEU A 105 -7.10 8.40 -3.40
C LEU A 105 -8.11 8.52 -2.24
N MET A 106 -8.40 9.74 -1.82
CA MET A 106 -9.41 10.02 -0.79
C MET A 106 -10.46 11.00 -1.29
N LYS A 107 -11.67 10.92 -0.74
CA LYS A 107 -12.75 11.83 -1.10
C LYS A 107 -12.55 13.18 -0.41
N GLY A 108 -12.50 14.27 -1.17
CA GLY A 108 -12.36 15.61 -0.61
C GLY A 108 -12.35 16.69 -1.68
N SER A 109 -12.80 17.89 -1.33
CA SER A 109 -12.77 19.06 -2.21
C SER A 109 -11.50 19.91 -2.02
N LEU A 110 -10.86 19.81 -0.86
CA LEU A 110 -9.63 20.53 -0.57
C LEU A 110 -8.43 19.66 -0.92
N PRO A 111 -7.43 20.20 -1.63
CA PRO A 111 -6.18 19.50 -1.81
C PRO A 111 -5.49 19.29 -0.45
N MET A 112 -4.78 18.17 -0.34
CA MET A 112 -3.78 18.03 0.71
C MET A 112 -2.76 19.16 0.49
N HIS A 113 -2.42 19.90 1.56
CA HIS A 113 -1.54 21.08 1.46
C HIS A 113 -0.56 21.18 2.65
N ARG A 114 -0.65 20.25 3.60
CA ARG A 114 0.18 20.16 4.81
C ARG A 114 0.08 18.77 5.39
N ASP A 115 1.01 18.41 6.26
CA ASP A 115 0.90 17.19 7.06
C ASP A 115 -0.23 17.32 8.10
N ILE A 116 -0.95 16.22 8.33
CA ILE A 116 -1.97 16.11 9.37
C ILE A 116 -1.42 15.19 10.47
N ALA A 117 -1.17 15.77 11.64
CA ALA A 117 -0.59 15.11 12.80
C ALA A 117 -1.25 15.61 14.10
N TYR A 118 -0.99 14.92 15.20
CA TYR A 118 -1.47 15.35 16.51
C TYR A 118 -1.02 16.78 16.83
N LYS A 119 -1.93 17.60 17.39
CA LYS A 119 -1.73 19.03 17.73
C LYS A 119 -1.45 19.96 16.54
N VAL A 120 -1.73 19.52 15.32
CA VAL A 120 -1.78 20.44 14.18
C VAL A 120 -2.97 21.40 14.32
N SER A 121 -2.92 22.53 13.63
CA SER A 121 -4.03 23.48 13.62
C SER A 121 -5.30 22.86 13.04
N ASP A 122 -6.43 23.28 13.59
CA ASP A 122 -7.73 22.84 13.12
C ASP A 122 -7.97 23.25 11.67
N GLY A 123 -8.68 22.43 10.92
CA GLY A 123 -9.03 22.77 9.55
C GLY A 123 -9.97 21.81 8.85
N PRO A 124 -10.63 22.26 7.77
CA PRO A 124 -11.52 21.43 6.96
C PRO A 124 -10.83 20.24 6.28
N ASP A 125 -9.51 20.29 6.13
CA ASP A 125 -8.68 19.17 5.66
C ASP A 125 -8.62 18.01 6.68
N VAL A 126 -8.68 18.33 7.98
CA VAL A 126 -8.80 17.33 9.05
C VAL A 126 -10.16 16.62 8.97
N ALA A 127 -11.25 17.39 8.83
CA ALA A 127 -12.61 16.84 8.71
C ALA A 127 -12.76 15.86 7.56
N GLN A 128 -12.21 16.19 6.39
CA GLN A 128 -12.30 15.28 5.25
C GLN A 128 -11.45 14.02 5.48
N LEU A 129 -10.27 14.12 6.09
CA LEU A 129 -9.47 12.94 6.43
C LEU A 129 -10.24 12.03 7.40
N GLU A 130 -10.78 12.60 8.49
CA GLU A 130 -11.58 11.88 9.48
C GLU A 130 -12.78 11.19 8.86
N ARG A 131 -13.51 11.87 7.98
CA ARG A 131 -14.63 11.27 7.25
C ARG A 131 -14.19 10.11 6.37
N ASN A 132 -13.03 10.19 5.72
CA ASN A 132 -12.50 9.07 4.94
C ASN A 132 -12.10 7.90 5.85
N LEU A 133 -11.51 8.16 7.03
CA LEU A 133 -11.18 7.10 7.99
C LEU A 133 -12.41 6.36 8.48
N VAL A 134 -13.52 7.06 8.75
CA VAL A 134 -14.83 6.46 9.03
C VAL A 134 -15.30 5.63 7.84
N ASN A 135 -15.33 6.22 6.64
CA ASN A 135 -15.82 5.54 5.43
C ASN A 135 -15.06 4.25 5.09
N PHE A 136 -13.76 4.22 5.38
CA PHE A 136 -12.91 3.04 5.16
C PHE A 136 -12.95 2.05 6.33
N GLY A 137 -13.73 2.32 7.39
CA GLY A 137 -13.92 1.44 8.53
C GLY A 137 -12.75 1.45 9.53
N HIS A 138 -11.94 2.51 9.53
CA HIS A 138 -10.84 2.70 10.50
C HIS A 138 -11.25 3.49 11.74
N ALA A 139 -12.50 3.95 11.77
CA ALA A 139 -13.16 4.51 12.93
C ALA A 139 -14.67 4.25 12.83
N LEU A 140 -15.34 4.26 13.98
CA LEU A 140 -16.78 4.46 14.02
C LEU A 140 -17.05 5.96 14.16
N ASP A 141 -18.11 6.46 13.54
CA ASP A 141 -18.55 7.85 13.70
C ASP A 141 -19.37 7.97 14.99
N GLU A 142 -18.99 8.88 15.87
CA GLU A 142 -19.77 9.20 17.08
C GLU A 142 -21.22 9.53 16.73
N ILE A 143 -21.47 10.20 15.61
CA ILE A 143 -22.83 10.56 15.17
C ILE A 143 -23.68 9.32 14.91
N ASP A 144 -23.08 8.26 14.38
CA ASP A 144 -23.79 7.02 14.05
C ASP A 144 -23.98 6.12 15.27
N THR A 145 -23.02 6.09 16.19
CA THR A 145 -23.04 5.21 17.36
C THR A 145 -23.64 5.83 18.62
N GLY A 146 -23.62 7.16 18.73
CA GLY A 146 -23.94 7.91 19.94
C GLY A 146 -22.93 7.72 21.08
N ASN A 147 -21.77 7.13 20.81
CA ASN A 147 -20.75 6.84 21.81
C ASN A 147 -19.60 7.85 21.73
N ALA A 148 -19.44 8.66 22.78
CA ALA A 148 -18.40 9.69 22.87
C ALA A 148 -16.95 9.15 22.90
N THR A 149 -16.75 7.83 22.91
CA THR A 149 -15.42 7.22 22.73
C THR A 149 -15.08 6.93 21.26
N ASP A 150 -16.01 7.15 20.35
CA ASP A 150 -15.83 6.97 18.91
C ASP A 150 -15.37 8.28 18.25
N LEU A 151 -14.98 8.21 16.98
CA LEU A 151 -14.38 9.35 16.30
C LEU A 151 -15.47 10.38 15.96
N THR A 152 -15.35 11.59 16.49
CA THR A 152 -16.08 12.75 16.00
C THR A 152 -15.43 13.24 14.71
N VAL A 153 -16.19 13.37 13.63
CA VAL A 153 -15.67 14.03 12.42
C VAL A 153 -15.83 15.54 12.54
N ASP A 154 -14.76 16.21 12.91
CA ASP A 154 -14.72 17.65 13.13
C ASP A 154 -13.48 18.27 12.47
N TYR A 155 -12.89 19.33 13.00
CA TYR A 155 -11.74 20.00 12.40
C TYR A 155 -10.44 19.74 13.18
N HIS A 156 -10.46 18.93 14.23
CA HIS A 156 -9.44 18.84 15.25
C HIS A 156 -8.87 17.42 15.40
N VAL A 157 -7.54 17.30 15.29
CA VAL A 157 -6.89 16.00 15.45
C VAL A 157 -6.84 15.59 16.93
N THR A 158 -7.75 14.69 17.32
CA THR A 158 -7.79 14.07 18.64
C THR A 158 -6.88 12.84 18.73
N PRO A 159 -6.63 12.29 19.94
CA PRO A 159 -5.99 10.98 20.07
C PRO A 159 -6.74 9.84 19.37
N LEU A 160 -8.07 9.93 19.24
CA LEU A 160 -8.87 8.97 18.47
C LEU A 160 -8.56 9.07 16.99
N THR A 161 -8.50 10.29 16.43
CA THR A 161 -8.06 10.54 15.04
C THR A 161 -6.70 9.91 14.77
N VAL A 162 -5.73 10.12 15.67
CA VAL A 162 -4.38 9.53 15.56
C VAL A 162 -4.44 8.00 15.57
N SER A 163 -5.27 7.40 16.43
CA SER A 163 -5.46 5.94 16.50
C SER A 163 -6.10 5.39 15.20
N SER A 164 -7.05 6.10 14.62
CA SER A 164 -7.68 5.75 13.35
C SER A 164 -6.70 5.85 12.18
N ILE A 165 -5.86 6.89 12.13
CA ILE A 165 -4.77 7.00 11.15
C ILE A 165 -3.82 5.80 11.28
N ARG A 166 -3.46 5.42 12.51
CA ARG A 166 -2.61 4.26 12.79
C ARG A 166 -3.21 2.95 12.30
N SER A 167 -4.51 2.75 12.53
CA SER A 167 -5.26 1.58 12.06
C SER A 167 -5.26 1.50 10.52
N TRP A 168 -5.55 2.64 9.86
CA TRP A 168 -5.51 2.76 8.41
C TRP A 168 -4.11 2.49 7.83
N GLN A 169 -3.05 3.02 8.43
CA GLN A 169 -1.69 2.74 7.97
C GLN A 169 -1.32 1.26 8.09
N LEU A 170 -1.74 0.61 9.18
CA LEU A 170 -1.51 -0.83 9.36
C LEU A 170 -2.26 -1.67 8.33
N SER A 171 -3.48 -1.28 7.94
CA SER A 171 -4.25 -2.00 6.91
C SER A 171 -3.56 -1.96 5.54
N LEU A 172 -2.78 -0.90 5.28
CA LEU A 172 -1.96 -0.72 4.08
C LEU A 172 -0.56 -1.36 4.19
N GLY A 173 -0.22 -2.00 5.31
CA GLY A 173 1.12 -2.55 5.56
C GLY A 173 2.20 -1.49 5.80
N LEU A 174 1.80 -0.26 6.14
CA LEU A 174 2.71 0.85 6.42
C LEU A 174 3.10 0.92 7.90
N THR A 175 4.16 1.69 8.18
CA THR A 175 4.49 2.03 9.57
C THR A 175 3.38 2.88 10.17
N SER A 176 2.89 2.47 11.34
CA SER A 176 1.79 3.10 12.06
C SER A 176 2.24 4.36 12.81
N THR A 177 2.54 5.42 12.05
CA THR A 177 3.05 6.69 12.60
C THR A 177 1.95 7.50 13.30
N GLY A 178 0.71 7.40 12.81
CA GLY A 178 -0.40 8.28 13.20
C GLY A 178 -0.31 9.69 12.59
N ILE A 179 0.47 9.83 11.52
CA ILE A 179 0.66 11.08 10.77
C ILE A 179 0.31 10.78 9.31
N VAL A 180 -0.46 11.66 8.68
CA VAL A 180 -0.67 11.64 7.22
C VAL A 180 0.15 12.75 6.60
N GLY A 181 1.19 12.39 5.87
CA GLY A 181 2.05 13.31 5.16
C GLY A 181 1.37 13.90 3.93
N HIS A 182 1.84 15.07 3.51
CA HIS A 182 1.34 15.78 2.33
C HIS A 182 1.35 14.91 1.05
N GLY A 183 2.36 14.05 0.90
CA GLY A 183 2.50 13.12 -0.24
C GLY A 183 1.83 11.77 -0.07
N ASP A 184 1.18 11.47 1.05
CA ASP A 184 0.60 10.14 1.31
C ASP A 184 -0.79 9.96 0.65
N VAL A 185 -1.50 11.07 0.41
CA VAL A 185 -2.88 11.06 -0.06
C VAL A 185 -3.13 12.15 -1.10
N ILE A 186 -4.02 11.87 -2.04
CA ILE A 186 -4.57 12.87 -2.96
C ILE A 186 -6.08 12.92 -2.77
N PHE A 187 -6.59 14.10 -2.45
CA PHE A 187 -8.02 14.34 -2.31
C PHE A 187 -8.66 14.72 -3.64
N ARG A 188 -9.80 14.10 -3.94
CA ARG A 188 -10.63 14.36 -5.12
C ARG A 188 -12.12 14.31 -4.76
N PRO A 189 -12.97 15.11 -5.42
CA PRO A 189 -14.41 15.04 -5.18
C PRO A 189 -15.03 13.72 -5.69
N GLU A 190 -14.39 13.08 -6.66
CA GLU A 190 -14.87 11.91 -7.39
C GLU A 190 -13.78 10.85 -7.56
N ILE A 191 -14.19 9.61 -7.81
CA ILE A 191 -13.31 8.53 -8.25
C ILE A 191 -12.67 8.88 -9.60
N VAL A 192 -11.59 8.21 -9.97
CA VAL A 192 -10.83 8.59 -11.16
C VAL A 192 -10.66 7.43 -12.13
N GLN A 193 -10.64 7.76 -13.43
CA GLN A 193 -10.15 6.85 -14.45
C GLN A 193 -8.80 7.35 -14.96
N VAL A 194 -7.79 6.48 -14.97
CA VAL A 194 -6.43 6.84 -15.41
C VAL A 194 -6.42 7.09 -16.92
N SER A 195 -5.96 8.27 -17.34
CA SER A 195 -5.90 8.68 -18.74
C SER A 195 -4.49 8.48 -19.33
N GLU A 196 -3.46 8.92 -18.60
CA GLU A 196 -2.08 8.93 -19.08
C GLU A 196 -1.11 8.81 -17.89
N LEU A 197 0.04 8.16 -18.11
CA LEU A 197 1.16 8.12 -17.16
C LEU A 197 2.28 9.05 -17.66
N HIS A 198 2.78 9.93 -16.79
CA HIS A 198 3.86 10.88 -17.11
C HIS A 198 5.25 10.38 -16.67
N VAL A 199 5.29 9.25 -15.97
CA VAL A 199 6.51 8.67 -15.39
C VAL A 199 6.56 7.16 -15.65
N ARG A 200 7.73 6.56 -15.43
CA ARG A 200 7.92 5.10 -15.52
C ARG A 200 8.30 4.52 -14.16
N ARG A 201 7.99 3.24 -13.94
CA ARG A 201 8.49 2.50 -12.78
C ARG A 201 10.02 2.57 -12.74
N GLY A 202 10.59 2.86 -11.57
CA GLY A 202 12.03 3.09 -11.37
C GLY A 202 12.48 4.54 -11.59
N GLN A 203 11.61 5.43 -12.06
CA GLN A 203 11.92 6.85 -12.18
C GLN A 203 11.92 7.51 -10.79
N VAL A 204 12.91 8.38 -10.55
CA VAL A 204 12.95 9.24 -9.37
C VAL A 204 12.08 10.48 -9.61
N ILE A 205 11.27 10.85 -8.61
CA ILE A 205 10.39 12.02 -8.63
C ILE A 205 10.60 12.83 -7.33
N ASP A 206 10.40 14.14 -7.42
CA ASP A 206 10.51 15.11 -6.32
C ASP A 206 9.36 16.13 -6.30
N GLY A 207 8.25 15.78 -6.97
CA GLY A 207 7.09 16.64 -7.15
C GLY A 207 6.44 16.42 -8.51
N GLY A 208 5.75 17.44 -9.03
CA GLY A 208 5.23 17.45 -10.39
C GLY A 208 3.94 16.65 -10.55
N SER A 209 3.90 15.74 -11.53
CA SER A 209 2.71 14.94 -11.84
C SER A 209 3.12 13.55 -12.29
N VAL A 210 2.52 12.52 -11.69
CA VAL A 210 2.76 11.10 -12.03
C VAL A 210 1.80 10.62 -13.11
N LEU A 211 0.52 11.02 -13.02
CA LEU A 211 -0.52 10.58 -13.95
C LEU A 211 -1.56 11.69 -14.22
N SER A 212 -2.27 11.56 -15.33
CA SER A 212 -3.50 12.30 -15.62
C SER A 212 -4.70 11.40 -15.43
N VAL A 213 -5.83 12.00 -15.05
CA VAL A 213 -7.13 11.33 -14.95
C VAL A 213 -8.13 11.99 -15.87
N LEU A 214 -9.11 11.23 -16.37
CA LEU A 214 -10.20 11.80 -17.14
C LEU A 214 -11.05 12.72 -16.27
N ILE A 215 -11.54 13.80 -16.88
CA ILE A 215 -12.54 14.70 -16.30
C ILE A 215 -13.90 14.23 -16.80
N ASN A 216 -14.78 13.88 -15.88
CA ASN A 216 -16.18 13.54 -16.16
C ASN A 216 -17.02 14.81 -16.35
#